data_AF-A0A3P7JRU1-F1
#
_entry.id   AF-A0A3P7JRU1-F1
#
_cell.length_a   1.000
_cell.length_b   1.000
_cell.length_c   1.000
_cell.angle_alpha   90.00
_cell.angle_beta   90.00
_cell.angle_gamma   90.00
#
_symmetry.space_group_name_H-M   'P 1'
#
loop_
_entity.id
_entity.type
_entity.pdbx_description
1 polymer ?
#
loop_
_entity_poly.entity_id
_entity_poly.type
_entity_poly.pdbx_seq_one_letter_code
_entity_poly.pdbx_strand_id
1 'polypeptide(L)'
;MFFSFESFTVPTIIYRIDFSSLNKTSGFNIADVPYFSISRLLVVKHFKGIIACANLRGGSEYGENWHMDGMREKKQNVFDDFISAAEYLINNNYTCSRKLAIHGGSNGGLLVAACSQQRPDLYGAVLNRVGVMDMLRFHKFTIGGAWVPEYGNPDEEKDFEFIYKYSPLHNIRFPPNGQWPSTLMMTADHDDRVVPSHTLKYAATLMEKCRESLQSVDFDELS
;
A
#
# COMPACT_ATOMS: atom_id res chain seq x y z
N MET A 1 -16.11 -15.19 9.49
CA MET A 1 -15.09 -16.11 8.94
C MET A 1 -13.90 -16.08 9.89
N PHE A 2 -13.80 -17.07 10.78
CA PHE A 2 -12.65 -17.22 11.67
C PHE A 2 -11.58 -18.01 10.90
N PHE A 3 -10.41 -17.41 10.66
CA PHE A 3 -9.28 -18.13 10.09
C PHE A 3 -8.66 -19.02 11.17
N SER A 4 -8.72 -20.34 10.97
CA SER A 4 -7.95 -21.31 11.74
C SER A 4 -6.49 -21.24 11.30
N PHE A 5 -5.59 -20.94 12.24
CA PHE A 5 -4.14 -20.88 12.04
C PHE A 5 -3.47 -22.10 12.68
N GLU A 6 -3.89 -23.30 12.32
CA GLU A 6 -3.13 -24.51 12.67
C GLU A 6 -2.11 -24.78 11.57
N SER A 7 -0.82 -24.67 11.93
CA SER A 7 0.41 -25.00 11.16
C SER A 7 1.20 -23.83 10.54
N PHE A 8 1.92 -23.06 11.38
CA PHE A 8 3.03 -22.20 10.92
C PHE A 8 4.30 -22.46 11.73
N THR A 9 5.23 -23.24 11.17
CA THR A 9 6.60 -23.44 11.69
C THR A 9 7.61 -22.38 11.23
N VAL A 10 7.17 -21.30 10.55
CA VAL A 10 8.04 -20.14 10.18
C VAL A 10 7.20 -18.86 10.19
N PRO A 11 7.65 -17.74 10.81
CA PRO A 11 6.80 -16.62 11.19
C PRO A 11 6.29 -15.75 10.03
N THR A 12 5.10 -15.17 10.22
CA THR A 12 4.53 -14.12 9.36
C THR A 12 5.28 -12.81 9.58
N ILE A 13 5.65 -12.11 8.51
CA ILE A 13 6.24 -10.77 8.60
C ILE A 13 5.19 -9.73 8.30
N ILE A 14 5.02 -8.78 9.22
CA ILE A 14 4.31 -7.53 8.92
C ILE A 14 5.37 -6.51 8.55
N TYR A 15 5.50 -6.27 7.26
CA TYR A 15 6.33 -5.22 6.71
C TYR A 15 5.50 -3.94 6.66
N ARG A 16 5.90 -2.95 7.44
CA ARG A 16 5.05 -1.80 7.79
C ARG A 16 5.78 -0.49 7.54
N ILE A 17 4.98 0.51 7.14
CA ILE A 17 5.29 1.92 7.34
C ILE A 17 4.27 2.44 8.35
N ASP A 18 4.72 2.92 9.51
CA ASP A 18 3.88 2.98 10.69
C ASP A 18 3.49 4.39 11.18
N PHE A 19 2.22 4.48 11.55
CA PHE A 19 1.54 5.47 12.37
C PHE A 19 1.78 5.28 13.87
N SER A 20 2.48 6.22 14.50
CA SER A 20 2.26 6.54 15.93
C SER A 20 1.75 7.96 16.18
N SER A 21 1.61 8.77 15.14
CA SER A 21 0.88 10.02 15.19
C SER A 21 0.13 10.16 13.87
N LEU A 22 -0.91 10.98 13.85
CA LEU A 22 -1.71 11.32 12.66
C LEU A 22 -0.89 11.79 11.44
N ASN A 23 0.45 11.88 11.55
CA ASN A 23 1.37 12.45 10.59
C ASN A 23 2.65 11.60 10.46
N LYS A 24 2.62 10.26 10.31
CA LYS A 24 3.83 9.47 10.00
C LYS A 24 3.61 8.54 8.81
N THR A 25 4.19 8.93 7.67
CA THR A 25 4.17 8.19 6.41
C THR A 25 5.47 8.47 5.65
N SER A 26 5.97 7.52 4.86
CA SER A 26 7.08 7.73 3.93
C SER A 26 6.68 8.69 2.80
N GLY A 27 6.92 9.98 2.98
CA GLY A 27 6.40 11.08 2.16
C GLY A 27 6.16 12.31 3.03
N PHE A 28 6.01 13.49 2.42
CA PHE A 28 5.70 14.74 3.14
C PHE A 28 6.76 15.17 4.16
N ASN A 29 8.03 14.84 3.93
CA ASN A 29 9.14 15.20 4.83
C ASN A 29 8.95 14.67 6.25
N ILE A 30 8.46 13.44 6.38
CA ILE A 30 8.27 12.79 7.69
C ILE A 30 9.21 11.59 7.84
N ALA A 31 10.04 11.60 8.88
CA ALA A 31 10.83 10.45 9.28
C ALA A 31 10.02 9.39 10.02
N ASP A 32 10.18 8.12 9.63
CA ASP A 32 9.64 6.98 10.37
C ASP A 32 10.64 6.51 11.44
N VAL A 33 10.47 6.99 12.66
CA VAL A 33 11.29 6.58 13.80
C VAL A 33 10.68 5.36 14.51
N PRO A 34 11.48 4.34 14.87
CA PRO A 34 11.01 3.21 15.66
C PRO A 34 10.31 3.67 16.94
N TYR A 35 9.15 3.08 17.23
CA TYR A 35 8.36 3.44 18.41
C TYR A 35 7.69 2.19 19.01
N PHE A 36 7.38 2.26 20.31
CA PHE A 36 6.74 1.16 21.04
C PHE A 36 5.25 1.02 20.68
N SER A 37 4.83 -0.19 20.35
CA SER A 37 3.43 -0.52 20.08
C SER A 37 3.05 -1.84 20.73
N ILE A 38 1.99 -1.83 21.55
CA ILE A 38 1.45 -3.04 22.19
C ILE A 38 0.99 -4.04 21.14
N SER A 39 0.30 -3.59 20.09
CA SER A 39 -0.17 -4.48 19.01
C SER A 39 0.99 -5.18 18.29
N ARG A 40 2.10 -4.48 18.04
CA ARG A 40 3.32 -5.09 17.48
C ARG A 40 3.94 -6.11 18.43
N LEU A 41 4.03 -5.77 19.72
CA LEU A 41 4.54 -6.67 20.74
C LEU A 41 3.72 -7.97 20.80
N LEU A 42 2.39 -7.88 20.68
CA LEU A 42 1.52 -9.05 20.64
C LEU A 42 1.80 -9.94 19.42
N VAL A 43 2.00 -9.35 18.24
CA VAL A 43 2.38 -10.10 17.02
C VAL A 43 3.71 -10.84 17.22
N VAL A 44 4.74 -10.14 17.69
CA VAL A 44 6.06 -10.73 17.92
C VAL A 44 6.01 -11.81 18.99
N LYS A 45 5.35 -11.54 20.12
CA LYS A 45 5.34 -12.43 21.29
C LYS A 45 4.48 -13.67 21.10
N HIS A 46 3.29 -13.54 20.51
CA HIS A 46 2.30 -14.62 20.45
C HIS A 46 2.22 -15.30 19.09
N PHE A 47 2.52 -14.57 18.00
CA PHE A 47 2.48 -15.13 16.64
C PHE A 47 3.89 -15.39 16.08
N LYS A 48 4.93 -15.15 16.91
CA LYS A 48 6.35 -15.23 16.54
C LYS A 48 6.71 -14.35 15.35
N GLY A 49 5.85 -13.38 15.00
CA GLY A 49 5.99 -12.58 13.78
C GLY A 49 7.21 -11.66 13.81
N ILE A 50 7.65 -11.24 12.63
CA ILE A 50 8.71 -10.22 12.49
C ILE A 50 8.04 -8.91 12.08
N ILE A 51 8.48 -7.82 12.68
CA ILE A 51 8.09 -6.47 12.26
C ILE A 51 9.29 -5.82 11.60
N ALA A 52 9.12 -5.40 10.35
CA ALA A 52 10.13 -4.66 9.61
C ALA A 52 9.57 -3.28 9.26
N CYS A 53 10.37 -2.24 9.51
CA CYS A 53 10.09 -0.86 9.10
C CYS A 53 11.15 -0.47 8.07
N ALA A 54 10.74 0.19 7.00
CA ALA A 54 11.67 0.74 6.01
C ALA A 54 11.53 2.25 5.92
N ASN A 55 12.67 2.92 6.05
CA ASN A 55 12.81 4.34 5.84
C ASN A 55 13.00 4.61 4.35
N LEU A 56 11.90 4.86 3.65
CA LEU A 56 11.89 5.05 2.20
C LEU A 56 12.20 6.51 1.84
N ARG A 57 12.61 6.75 0.59
CA ARG A 57 12.62 8.09 0.01
C ARG A 57 11.24 8.74 0.11
N GLY A 58 11.21 10.07 0.12
CA GLY A 58 10.03 10.86 0.45
C GLY A 58 9.90 11.20 1.95
N GLY A 59 10.56 10.45 2.83
CA GLY A 59 10.68 10.79 4.24
C GLY A 59 11.75 11.86 4.51
N SER A 60 12.01 12.15 5.80
CA SER A 60 12.99 13.16 6.22
C SER A 60 14.25 12.58 6.89
N GLU A 61 14.47 11.27 6.78
CA GLU A 61 15.54 10.56 7.51
C GLU A 61 16.94 11.05 7.14
N TYR A 62 17.12 11.46 5.88
CA TYR A 62 18.38 11.97 5.36
C TYR A 62 18.27 13.41 4.81
N GLY A 63 17.29 14.17 5.31
CA GLY A 63 17.05 15.57 4.95
C GLY A 63 16.33 15.78 3.62
N GLU A 64 16.30 17.03 3.14
CA GLU A 64 15.43 17.47 2.05
C GLU A 64 15.67 16.73 0.71
N ASN A 65 16.92 16.37 0.40
CA ASN A 65 17.21 15.61 -0.82
C ASN A 65 16.51 14.23 -0.80
N TRP A 66 16.42 13.59 0.37
CA TRP A 66 15.73 12.32 0.54
C TRP A 66 14.22 12.47 0.35
N HIS A 67 13.65 13.59 0.81
CA HIS A 67 12.25 13.93 0.60
C HIS A 67 11.96 14.18 -0.88
N MET A 68 12.70 15.09 -1.52
CA MET A 68 12.53 15.42 -2.94
C MET A 68 12.70 14.20 -3.87
N ASP A 69 13.55 13.24 -3.51
CA ASP A 69 13.74 12.01 -4.28
C ASP A 69 12.57 11.01 -4.18
N GLY A 70 11.54 11.31 -3.39
CA GLY A 70 10.29 10.55 -3.31
C GLY A 70 9.03 11.39 -3.57
N MET A 71 9.15 12.57 -4.19
CA MET A 71 8.04 13.46 -4.53
C MET A 71 7.72 13.45 -6.01
N ARG A 72 6.49 13.87 -6.36
CA ARG A 72 6.05 14.20 -7.73
C ARG A 72 6.48 13.15 -8.77
N GLU A 73 7.20 13.52 -9.82
CA GLU A 73 7.65 12.61 -10.88
C GLU A 73 8.58 11.49 -10.39
N LYS A 74 9.21 11.68 -9.23
CA LYS A 74 10.06 10.68 -8.57
C LYS A 74 9.28 9.79 -7.60
N LYS A 75 7.95 9.90 -7.50
CA LYS A 75 7.15 9.12 -6.54
C LYS A 75 7.31 7.60 -6.69
N GLN A 76 7.62 7.12 -7.90
CA GLN A 76 7.90 5.71 -8.16
C GLN A 76 9.09 5.18 -7.32
N ASN A 77 10.08 6.01 -7.02
CA ASN A 77 11.21 5.64 -6.16
C ASN A 77 10.76 5.12 -4.79
N VAL A 78 9.68 5.68 -4.23
CA VAL A 78 9.14 5.25 -2.94
C VAL A 78 8.57 3.84 -3.04
N PHE A 79 7.88 3.53 -4.14
CA PHE A 79 7.34 2.20 -4.38
C PHE A 79 8.45 1.18 -4.64
N ASP A 80 9.47 1.59 -5.40
CA ASP A 80 10.64 0.76 -5.70
C ASP A 80 11.45 0.45 -4.43
N ASP A 81 11.65 1.42 -3.54
CA ASP A 81 12.32 1.21 -2.25
C ASP A 81 11.57 0.16 -1.40
N PHE A 82 10.23 0.26 -1.37
CA PHE A 82 9.37 -0.65 -0.61
C PHE A 82 9.37 -2.07 -1.18
N ILE A 83 9.31 -2.19 -2.52
CA ILE A 83 9.43 -3.47 -3.23
C ILE A 83 10.81 -4.08 -2.97
N SER A 84 11.89 -3.30 -3.08
CA SER A 84 13.26 -3.77 -2.85
C SER A 84 13.47 -4.30 -1.44
N ALA A 85 12.89 -3.62 -0.44
CA ALA A 85 12.96 -4.08 0.95
C ALA A 85 12.11 -5.35 1.20
N ALA A 86 10.97 -5.52 0.52
CA ALA A 86 10.22 -6.77 0.54
C ALA A 86 11.04 -7.93 -0.06
N GLU A 87 11.69 -7.71 -1.20
CA GLU A 87 12.58 -8.68 -1.85
C GLU A 87 13.79 -9.01 -0.97
N TYR A 88 14.38 -8.02 -0.29
CA TYR A 88 15.46 -8.24 0.66
C TYR A 88 15.03 -9.19 1.79
N LEU A 89 13.85 -9.00 2.37
CA LEU A 89 13.34 -9.86 3.44
C LEU A 89 13.13 -11.31 2.96
N ILE A 90 12.67 -11.50 1.72
CA ILE A 90 12.47 -12.81 1.12
C ILE A 90 13.82 -13.47 0.81
N ASN A 91 14.73 -12.77 0.14
CA ASN A 91 16.03 -13.29 -0.29
C ASN A 91 16.94 -13.65 0.89
N ASN A 92 16.80 -12.97 2.02
CA ASN A 92 17.54 -13.26 3.25
C ASN A 92 16.81 -14.25 4.17
N ASN A 93 15.78 -14.94 3.68
CA ASN A 93 15.05 -15.99 4.40
C ASN A 93 14.39 -15.52 5.71
N TYR A 94 14.09 -14.22 5.85
CA TYR A 94 13.24 -13.76 6.94
C TYR A 94 11.79 -14.21 6.72
N THR A 95 11.35 -14.27 5.45
CA THR A 95 9.98 -14.67 5.06
C THR A 95 9.91 -15.24 3.65
N CYS A 96 8.70 -15.50 3.17
CA CYS A 96 8.37 -15.75 1.77
C CYS A 96 7.12 -14.96 1.36
N SER A 97 6.85 -14.81 0.07
CA SER A 97 5.74 -13.97 -0.43
C SER A 97 4.40 -14.28 0.25
N ARG A 98 4.04 -15.58 0.38
CA ARG A 98 2.78 -16.01 1.03
C ARG A 98 2.65 -15.62 2.50
N LYS A 99 3.76 -15.31 3.17
CA LYS A 99 3.82 -14.95 4.61
C LYS A 99 4.18 -13.49 4.84
N LEU A 100 4.35 -12.71 3.77
CA LEU A 100 4.64 -11.29 3.83
C LEU A 100 3.34 -10.48 3.76
N ALA A 101 3.03 -9.75 4.82
CA ALA A 101 1.94 -8.80 4.87
C ALA A 101 2.48 -7.37 4.79
N ILE A 102 1.91 -6.53 3.94
CA ILE A 102 2.21 -5.10 3.87
C ILE A 102 1.15 -4.26 4.56
N HIS A 103 1.58 -3.23 5.27
CA HIS A 103 0.67 -2.35 6.01
C HIS A 103 1.07 -0.88 5.91
N GLY A 104 0.11 -0.04 5.54
CA GLY A 104 0.27 1.41 5.55
C GLY A 104 -1.08 2.14 5.61
N GLY A 105 -1.03 3.42 5.99
CA GLY A 105 -2.22 4.26 5.94
C GLY A 105 -1.99 5.69 5.45
N SER A 106 -3.05 6.41 5.07
CA SER A 106 -2.94 7.71 4.38
C SER A 106 -2.02 7.59 3.15
N ASN A 107 -0.91 8.30 3.11
CA ASN A 107 0.11 8.12 2.06
C ASN A 107 0.75 6.72 2.08
N GLY A 108 0.88 6.08 3.24
CA GLY A 108 1.23 4.66 3.33
C GLY A 108 0.13 3.73 2.78
N GLY A 109 -1.13 4.18 2.76
CA GLY A 109 -2.24 3.47 2.12
C GLY A 109 -2.14 3.55 0.58
N LEU A 110 -1.77 4.72 0.05
CA LEU A 110 -1.37 4.85 -1.36
C LEU A 110 -0.24 3.88 -1.70
N LEU A 111 0.82 3.87 -0.90
CA LEU A 111 1.98 2.99 -1.07
C LEU A 111 1.59 1.52 -1.18
N VAL A 112 0.92 0.96 -0.16
CA VAL A 112 0.63 -0.48 -0.17
C VAL A 112 -0.34 -0.87 -1.28
N ALA A 113 -1.25 0.03 -1.67
CA ALA A 113 -2.13 -0.21 -2.81
C ALA A 113 -1.36 -0.21 -4.14
N ALA A 114 -0.50 0.79 -4.38
CA ALA A 114 0.33 0.87 -5.57
C ALA A 114 1.24 -0.36 -5.70
N CYS A 115 1.99 -0.69 -4.65
CA CYS A 115 2.87 -1.86 -4.65
C CYS A 115 2.10 -3.18 -4.85
N SER A 116 0.91 -3.33 -4.26
CA SER A 116 0.09 -4.54 -4.46
C SER A 116 -0.42 -4.72 -5.89
N GLN A 117 -0.58 -3.63 -6.65
CA GLN A 117 -0.96 -3.69 -8.06
C GLN A 117 0.25 -3.86 -8.98
N GLN A 118 1.39 -3.25 -8.64
CA GLN A 118 2.63 -3.39 -9.40
C GLN A 118 3.27 -4.78 -9.23
N ARG A 119 3.25 -5.34 -8.02
CA ARG A 119 3.86 -6.63 -7.64
C ARG A 119 2.90 -7.48 -6.79
N PRO A 120 1.76 -7.91 -7.34
CA PRO A 120 0.80 -8.76 -6.61
C PRO A 120 1.40 -10.11 -6.17
N ASP A 121 2.48 -10.56 -6.82
CA ASP A 121 3.21 -11.80 -6.53
C ASP A 121 4.05 -11.76 -5.24
N LEU A 122 4.41 -10.57 -4.75
CA LEU A 122 5.32 -10.43 -3.62
C LEU A 122 4.66 -10.55 -2.25
N TYR A 123 3.34 -10.40 -2.18
CA TYR A 123 2.63 -10.21 -0.91
C TYR A 123 1.58 -11.30 -0.71
N GLY A 124 1.42 -11.75 0.54
CA GLY A 124 0.35 -12.65 0.95
C GLY A 124 -0.88 -11.90 1.44
N ALA A 125 -0.66 -10.72 2.03
CA ALA A 125 -1.73 -9.87 2.55
C ALA A 125 -1.42 -8.38 2.45
N VAL A 126 -2.48 -7.57 2.30
CA VAL A 126 -2.41 -6.10 2.28
C VAL A 126 -3.36 -5.55 3.34
N LEU A 127 -2.83 -4.74 4.24
CA LEU A 127 -3.58 -4.00 5.26
C LEU A 127 -3.55 -2.52 4.87
N ASN A 128 -4.65 -2.02 4.30
CA ASN A 128 -4.74 -0.64 3.84
C ASN A 128 -5.65 0.18 4.76
N ARG A 129 -5.13 1.27 5.33
CA ARG A 129 -5.93 2.16 6.20
C ARG A 129 -6.02 3.57 5.63
N VAL A 130 -7.22 4.07 5.36
CA VAL A 130 -7.48 5.46 4.94
C VAL A 130 -6.56 5.94 3.82
N GLY A 131 -6.32 5.09 2.81
CA GLY A 131 -5.37 5.36 1.72
C GLY A 131 -5.87 6.37 0.68
N VAL A 132 -4.96 7.18 0.13
CA VAL A 132 -5.26 8.07 -1.01
C VAL A 132 -5.20 7.26 -2.31
N MET A 133 -6.35 6.74 -2.77
CA MET A 133 -6.39 5.75 -3.86
C MET A 133 -6.71 6.35 -5.25
N ASP A 134 -7.32 7.53 -5.26
CA ASP A 134 -7.73 8.23 -6.48
C ASP A 134 -6.83 9.44 -6.63
N MET A 135 -5.67 9.22 -7.25
CA MET A 135 -4.67 10.26 -7.40
C MET A 135 -5.06 11.31 -8.46
N LEU A 136 -6.12 11.09 -9.24
CA LEU A 136 -6.57 12.07 -10.23
C LEU A 136 -7.54 13.09 -9.63
N ARG A 137 -8.07 12.82 -8.44
CA ARG A 137 -9.10 13.67 -7.81
C ARG A 137 -8.84 14.00 -6.35
N PHE A 138 -7.77 13.50 -5.74
CA PHE A 138 -7.47 13.73 -4.31
C PHE A 138 -7.54 15.22 -3.94
N HIS A 139 -7.04 16.10 -4.83
CA HIS A 139 -6.94 17.54 -4.59
C HIS A 139 -8.28 18.26 -4.57
N LYS A 140 -9.35 17.63 -5.06
CA LYS A 140 -10.70 18.20 -5.12
C LYS A 140 -11.51 18.01 -3.83
N PHE A 141 -10.96 17.30 -2.83
CA PHE A 141 -11.68 16.97 -1.60
C PHE A 141 -10.98 17.56 -0.37
N THR A 142 -11.73 18.29 0.47
CA THR A 142 -11.30 18.71 1.82
C THR A 142 -9.92 19.40 1.81
N ILE A 143 -8.95 18.88 2.56
CA ILE A 143 -7.57 19.39 2.64
C ILE A 143 -6.64 18.78 1.57
N GLY A 144 -7.14 17.92 0.69
CA GLY A 144 -6.32 17.22 -0.31
C GLY A 144 -5.55 18.14 -1.24
N GLY A 145 -6.06 19.35 -1.51
CA GLY A 145 -5.35 20.38 -2.28
C GLY A 145 -4.00 20.78 -1.67
N ALA A 146 -3.83 20.65 -0.35
CA ALA A 146 -2.57 20.93 0.32
C ALA A 146 -1.46 19.90 0.01
N TRP A 147 -1.80 18.76 -0.60
CA TRP A 147 -0.84 17.70 -0.94
C TRP A 147 -0.33 17.79 -2.38
N VAL A 148 -0.80 18.75 -3.17
CA VAL A 148 -0.31 19.01 -4.54
C VAL A 148 1.21 19.21 -4.60
N PRO A 149 1.89 19.89 -3.65
CA PRO A 149 3.35 19.98 -3.66
C PRO A 149 4.04 18.60 -3.62
N GLU A 150 3.47 17.65 -2.86
CA GLU A 150 4.00 16.29 -2.71
C GLU A 150 3.71 15.42 -3.94
N TYR A 151 2.47 15.46 -4.44
CA TYR A 151 1.99 14.51 -5.45
C TYR A 151 1.97 15.03 -6.88
N GLY A 152 1.98 16.35 -7.08
CA GLY A 152 1.65 16.98 -8.35
C GLY A 152 0.18 17.42 -8.43
N ASN A 153 -0.13 18.26 -9.42
CA ASN A 153 -1.48 18.73 -9.72
C ASN A 153 -2.09 17.92 -10.87
N PRO A 154 -3.09 17.04 -10.64
CA PRO A 154 -3.68 16.24 -11.70
C PRO A 154 -4.39 17.03 -12.80
N ASP A 155 -4.71 18.32 -12.57
CA ASP A 155 -5.30 19.19 -13.58
C ASP A 155 -4.24 19.77 -14.55
N GLU A 156 -2.94 19.56 -14.29
CA GLU A 156 -1.83 19.94 -15.19
C GLU A 156 -1.35 18.72 -15.99
N GLU A 157 -1.22 18.85 -17.32
CA GLU A 157 -0.88 17.74 -18.23
C GLU A 157 0.43 17.02 -17.84
N LYS A 158 1.49 17.79 -17.53
CA LYS A 158 2.80 17.24 -17.14
C LYS A 158 2.73 16.41 -15.86
N ASP A 159 1.90 16.83 -14.92
CA ASP A 159 1.76 16.14 -13.65
C ASP A 159 0.84 14.92 -13.78
N PHE A 160 -0.23 15.06 -14.55
CA PHE A 160 -1.14 13.98 -14.89
C PHE A 160 -0.40 12.74 -15.41
N GLU A 161 0.57 12.92 -16.32
CA GLU A 161 1.30 11.80 -16.94
C GLU A 161 1.96 10.87 -15.94
N PHE A 162 2.64 11.40 -14.92
CA PHE A 162 3.30 10.56 -13.93
C PHE A 162 2.32 10.11 -12.83
N ILE A 163 1.33 10.94 -12.47
CA ILE A 163 0.31 10.58 -11.48
C ILE A 163 -0.53 9.39 -11.97
N TYR A 164 -0.93 9.40 -13.22
CA TYR A 164 -1.74 8.35 -13.82
C TYR A 164 -1.04 6.98 -13.76
N LYS A 165 0.29 6.93 -13.90
CA LYS A 165 1.06 5.68 -13.90
C LYS A 165 1.01 4.93 -12.58
N TYR A 166 0.85 5.61 -11.45
CA TYR A 166 0.86 4.97 -10.12
C TYR A 166 -0.47 5.04 -9.38
N SER A 167 -1.43 5.83 -9.86
CA SER A 167 -2.75 5.99 -9.23
C SER A 167 -3.42 4.63 -8.98
N PRO A 168 -3.61 4.20 -7.72
CA PRO A 168 -4.06 2.82 -7.44
C PRO A 168 -5.37 2.49 -8.12
N LEU A 169 -6.37 3.37 -8.03
CA LEU A 169 -7.70 3.18 -8.63
C LEU A 169 -7.63 2.94 -10.15
N HIS A 170 -6.71 3.61 -10.85
CA HIS A 170 -6.64 3.58 -12.31
C HIS A 170 -5.70 2.49 -12.84
N ASN A 171 -4.95 1.83 -11.95
CA ASN A 171 -4.01 0.76 -12.29
C ASN A 171 -4.43 -0.60 -11.71
N ILE A 172 -5.70 -0.77 -11.33
CA ILE A 172 -6.24 -2.08 -10.98
C ILE A 172 -6.24 -2.95 -12.23
N ARG A 173 -5.42 -4.01 -12.22
CA ARG A 173 -5.33 -4.99 -13.30
C ARG A 173 -5.32 -6.39 -12.70
N PHE A 174 -6.21 -7.26 -13.19
CA PHE A 174 -6.23 -8.63 -12.72
C PHE A 174 -4.90 -9.30 -13.08
N PRO A 175 -4.20 -9.97 -12.14
CA PRO A 175 -2.92 -10.59 -12.43
C PRO A 175 -3.10 -11.71 -13.48
N PRO A 176 -2.31 -11.75 -14.57
CA PRO A 176 -2.48 -12.75 -15.63
C PRO A 176 -2.33 -14.19 -15.13
N ASN A 177 -1.42 -14.40 -14.17
CA ASN A 177 -1.12 -15.69 -13.57
C ASN A 177 -1.12 -15.55 -12.05
N GLY A 178 -2.29 -15.62 -11.44
CA GLY A 178 -2.42 -15.63 -9.98
C GLY A 178 -3.68 -14.94 -9.47
N GLN A 179 -3.55 -14.38 -8.28
CA GLN A 179 -4.61 -13.65 -7.59
C GLN A 179 -3.98 -12.42 -6.94
N TRP A 180 -4.81 -11.43 -6.62
CA TRP A 180 -4.37 -10.39 -5.69
C TRP A 180 -4.11 -10.96 -4.30
N PRO A 181 -3.20 -10.33 -3.53
CA PRO A 181 -3.05 -10.65 -2.11
C PRO A 181 -4.35 -10.45 -1.35
N SER A 182 -4.54 -11.21 -0.26
CA SER A 182 -5.69 -11.01 0.63
C SER A 182 -5.68 -9.60 1.18
N THR A 183 -6.68 -8.79 0.82
CA THR A 183 -6.65 -7.35 1.06
C THR A 183 -7.74 -6.93 2.04
N LEU A 184 -7.33 -6.35 3.17
CA LEU A 184 -8.23 -5.68 4.11
C LEU A 184 -8.11 -4.17 3.93
N MET A 185 -9.22 -3.54 3.54
CA MET A 185 -9.34 -2.10 3.40
C MET A 185 -10.13 -1.51 4.56
N MET A 186 -9.58 -0.51 5.21
CA MET A 186 -10.17 0.16 6.37
C MET A 186 -10.28 1.66 6.08
N THR A 187 -11.44 2.23 6.36
CA THR A 187 -11.68 3.68 6.35
C THR A 187 -12.67 4.03 7.47
N ALA A 188 -12.92 5.31 7.74
CA ALA A 188 -13.89 5.77 8.73
C ALA A 188 -14.90 6.69 8.05
N ASP A 189 -16.19 6.52 8.33
CA ASP A 189 -17.30 7.24 7.67
C ASP A 189 -17.22 8.77 7.79
N HIS A 190 -16.55 9.30 8.81
CA HIS A 190 -16.31 10.72 9.05
C HIS A 190 -14.84 11.15 8.90
N ASP A 191 -13.99 10.39 8.19
CA ASP A 191 -12.63 10.83 7.86
C ASP A 191 -12.67 12.02 6.87
N ASP A 192 -12.50 13.22 7.39
CA ASP A 192 -12.45 14.47 6.62
C ASP A 192 -11.04 14.82 6.16
N ARG A 193 -10.04 13.99 6.47
CA ARG A 193 -8.65 14.18 6.08
C ARG A 193 -8.37 13.41 4.80
N VAL A 194 -8.68 12.11 4.74
CA VAL A 194 -8.68 11.29 3.52
C VAL A 194 -10.09 10.73 3.33
N VAL A 195 -10.87 11.37 2.46
CA VAL A 195 -12.29 11.03 2.29
C VAL A 195 -12.51 9.54 1.98
N PRO A 196 -13.53 8.89 2.58
CA PRO A 196 -13.76 7.45 2.42
C PRO A 196 -14.03 6.99 0.99
N SER A 197 -14.46 7.91 0.12
CA SER A 197 -14.67 7.65 -1.30
C SER A 197 -13.43 7.08 -2.00
N HIS A 198 -12.22 7.40 -1.55
CA HIS A 198 -10.99 6.76 -2.04
C HIS A 198 -11.04 5.24 -1.87
N THR A 199 -11.29 4.79 -0.64
CA THR A 199 -11.36 3.37 -0.30
C THR A 199 -12.56 2.69 -0.96
N LEU A 200 -13.73 3.33 -0.94
CA LEU A 200 -14.96 2.76 -1.50
C LEU A 200 -14.88 2.56 -3.02
N LYS A 201 -14.37 3.56 -3.77
CA LYS A 201 -14.17 3.44 -5.22
C LYS A 201 -13.18 2.34 -5.55
N TYR A 202 -12.05 2.30 -4.84
CA TYR A 202 -11.02 1.29 -5.06
C TYR A 202 -11.55 -0.13 -4.79
N ALA A 203 -12.29 -0.32 -3.70
CA ALA A 203 -12.92 -1.60 -3.38
C ALA A 203 -13.96 -2.02 -4.44
N ALA A 204 -14.80 -1.09 -4.89
CA ALA A 204 -15.80 -1.36 -5.92
C ALA A 204 -15.14 -1.80 -7.25
N THR A 205 -14.11 -1.09 -7.70
CA THR A 205 -13.38 -1.42 -8.93
C THR A 205 -12.61 -2.74 -8.80
N LEU A 206 -12.01 -3.04 -7.64
CA LEU A 206 -11.40 -4.36 -7.41
C LEU A 206 -12.43 -5.49 -7.52
N MET A 207 -13.60 -5.34 -6.90
CA MET A 207 -14.67 -6.34 -6.97
C MET A 207 -15.22 -6.51 -8.38
N GLU A 208 -15.38 -5.42 -9.13
CA GLU A 208 -15.78 -5.44 -10.53
C GLU A 208 -14.77 -6.21 -11.38
N LYS A 209 -13.48 -5.90 -11.27
CA LYS A 209 -12.40 -6.57 -12.01
C LYS A 209 -12.27 -8.05 -11.65
N CYS A 210 -12.43 -8.41 -10.37
CA CYS A 210 -12.54 -9.81 -9.94
C CYS A 210 -13.73 -10.53 -10.59
N ARG A 211 -14.86 -9.86 -10.77
CA ARG A 211 -16.04 -10.46 -11.38
C ARG A 211 -15.84 -10.67 -12.88
N GLU A 212 -15.30 -9.68 -13.57
CA GLU A 212 -14.98 -9.76 -15.00
C GLU A 212 -14.03 -10.93 -15.29
N SER A 213 -12.98 -11.12 -14.48
CA SER A 213 -12.03 -12.23 -14.67
C SER A 213 -12.66 -13.60 -14.46
N LEU A 214 -13.67 -13.72 -13.59
CA LEU A 214 -14.38 -14.99 -13.38
C LEU A 214 -15.35 -15.30 -14.53
N GLN A 215 -15.89 -14.28 -15.20
CA GLN A 215 -16.79 -14.45 -16.34
C GLN A 215 -16.03 -14.77 -17.64
N SER A 216 -14.76 -14.39 -17.75
CA SER A 216 -13.90 -14.75 -18.89
C SER A 216 -13.37 -16.18 -18.86
N VAL A 217 -13.63 -16.95 -17.79
CA VAL A 217 -13.32 -18.38 -17.74
C VAL A 217 -14.49 -19.12 -18.39
N ASP A 218 -14.38 -19.42 -19.69
CA ASP A 218 -15.35 -20.24 -20.41
C ASP A 218 -15.44 -21.62 -19.76
N PHE A 219 -16.63 -21.98 -19.29
CA PHE A 219 -16.94 -23.32 -18.79
C PHE A 219 -17.18 -24.34 -19.93
N ASP A 220 -17.04 -23.92 -21.19
CA ASP A 220 -17.24 -24.73 -22.38
C ASP A 220 -16.06 -25.66 -22.73
N GLU A 221 -14.91 -25.55 -22.05
CA GLU A 221 -13.76 -26.48 -22.20
C GLU A 221 -13.82 -27.71 -21.25
N LEU A 222 -14.91 -27.89 -20.49
CA LEU A 222 -15.05 -28.98 -19.52
C LEU A 222 -16.21 -29.97 -19.81
N SER A 223 -16.76 -29.98 -21.03
CA SER A 223 -17.77 -30.97 -21.46
C SER A 223 -17.25 -31.97 -22.49
#